data_AF-A0A3M2AEK8-F1
#
_entry.id   AF-A0A3M2AEK8-F1
#
_cell.length_a   1.000
_cell.length_b   1.000
_cell.length_c   1.000
_cell.angle_alpha   90.00
_cell.angle_beta   90.00
_cell.angle_gamma   90.00
#
_symmetry.space_group_name_H-M   'P 1'
#
loop_
_entity.id
_entity.type
_entity.pdbx_description
1 polymer ?
#
loop_
_entity_poly.entity_id
_entity_poly.type
_entity_poly.pdbx_seq_one_letter_code
_entity_poly.pdbx_strand_id
1 'polypeptide(L)'
;MSAMVAPRVLAHLLLAGSLLVSACRMGRMTVPEGAEKPWDDMDRGERAAFMAQIVLPRMREVFQAFDPERFADFDCTTCHGKDAKARGFAMPSPDLPVLDPRGIYRKHRKDPAQHAIADFMWKEVQPEMGRLLGVTYGPKGRIDCATCHPHDPAPR
;
A
#
# COMPACT_ATOMS: atom_id res chain seq x y z
N MET A 1 62.98 13.23 -40.34
CA MET A 1 62.46 11.92 -40.82
C MET A 1 62.94 10.85 -39.87
N SER A 2 62.07 9.88 -39.61
CA SER A 2 62.29 8.62 -38.88
C SER A 2 62.26 8.66 -37.35
N ALA A 3 61.40 7.77 -36.86
CA ALA A 3 60.93 7.57 -35.51
C ALA A 3 61.58 6.32 -34.88
N MET A 4 61.05 5.98 -33.69
CA MET A 4 61.11 4.69 -32.97
C MET A 4 62.36 4.54 -32.08
N VAL A 5 62.29 4.07 -30.82
CA VAL A 5 61.50 2.98 -30.23
C VAL A 5 61.29 3.23 -28.72
N ALA A 6 60.14 2.82 -28.18
CA ALA A 6 59.80 2.84 -26.75
C ALA A 6 60.40 1.65 -25.95
N PRO A 7 60.70 1.80 -24.65
CA PRO A 7 60.81 0.67 -23.74
C PRO A 7 59.52 0.47 -22.93
N ARG A 8 59.08 -0.79 -22.91
CA ARG A 8 58.03 -1.32 -22.03
C ARG A 8 58.54 -1.33 -20.59
N VAL A 9 57.76 -0.79 -19.66
CA VAL A 9 57.88 -1.13 -18.23
C VAL A 9 56.50 -1.54 -17.73
N LEU A 10 56.42 -2.83 -17.41
CA LEU A 10 55.34 -3.50 -16.70
C LEU A 10 55.46 -3.08 -15.22
N ALA A 11 54.46 -2.42 -14.65
CA ALA A 11 54.45 -2.08 -13.23
C ALA A 11 53.03 -2.10 -12.65
N HIS A 12 52.78 -3.16 -11.89
CA HIS A 12 51.96 -3.26 -10.69
C HIS A 12 50.46 -2.91 -10.75
N LEU A 13 49.68 -3.99 -10.73
CA LEU A 13 48.47 -4.16 -9.90
C LEU A 13 48.41 -3.23 -8.68
N LEU A 14 47.43 -2.34 -8.66
CA LEU A 14 46.77 -1.90 -7.44
C LEU A 14 45.26 -1.89 -7.70
N LEU A 15 44.59 -2.92 -7.17
CA LEU A 15 43.15 -2.93 -6.97
C LEU A 15 42.80 -1.79 -6.01
N ALA A 16 42.32 -0.67 -6.55
CA ALA A 16 41.56 0.30 -5.77
C ALA A 16 40.07 -0.07 -5.88
N GLY A 17 39.65 -0.99 -5.01
CA GLY A 17 38.24 -1.20 -4.72
C GLY A 17 37.65 0.09 -4.17
N SER A 18 36.53 0.53 -4.73
CA SER A 18 35.71 1.57 -4.12
C SER A 18 34.25 1.22 -4.39
N LEU A 19 33.73 0.46 -3.43
CA LEU A 19 32.39 0.63 -2.86
C LEU A 19 31.28 0.88 -3.89
N LEU A 20 30.92 -0.21 -4.59
CA LEU A 20 29.52 -0.44 -4.90
C LEU A 20 28.77 -0.45 -3.57
N VAL A 21 28.22 0.69 -3.15
CA VAL A 21 27.04 0.69 -2.28
C VAL A 21 25.93 0.09 -3.14
N SER A 22 25.96 -1.23 -3.24
CA SER A 22 24.82 -2.05 -3.61
C SER A 22 23.84 -1.85 -2.48
N ALA A 23 23.10 -0.74 -2.57
CA ALA A 23 21.87 -0.58 -1.83
C ALA A 23 21.07 -1.82 -2.19
N CYS A 24 21.01 -2.77 -1.25
CA CYS A 24 19.99 -3.81 -1.25
C CYS A 24 18.69 -3.09 -1.57
N ARG A 25 18.23 -3.27 -2.80
CA ARG A 25 16.93 -2.84 -3.29
C ARG A 25 15.93 -3.88 -2.79
N MET A 26 15.84 -3.99 -1.48
CA MET A 26 14.68 -4.57 -0.82
C MET A 26 13.61 -3.47 -0.85
N GLY A 27 12.41 -3.77 -1.36
CA GLY A 27 11.32 -2.80 -1.55
C GLY A 27 11.05 -1.99 -0.29
N ARG A 28 11.57 -0.76 -0.25
CA ARG A 28 11.57 0.07 0.96
C ARG A 28 10.18 0.62 1.16
N MET A 29 9.57 0.25 2.28
CA MET A 29 8.55 1.06 2.93
C MET A 29 9.12 2.46 3.10
N THR A 30 8.36 3.46 2.69
CA THR A 30 8.78 4.86 2.68
C THR A 30 8.18 5.57 3.87
N VAL A 31 8.79 6.67 4.29
CA VAL A 31 8.12 7.62 5.18
C VAL A 31 6.90 8.16 4.42
N PRO A 32 5.69 8.02 4.96
CA PRO A 32 4.50 8.62 4.37
C PRO A 32 4.64 10.13 4.16
N GLU A 33 3.99 10.65 3.12
CA GLU A 33 3.82 12.09 2.98
C GLU A 33 3.08 12.65 4.21
N GLY A 34 3.63 13.69 4.84
CA GLY A 34 3.08 14.25 6.08
C GLY A 34 3.43 13.50 7.37
N ALA A 35 4.31 12.49 7.32
CA ALA A 35 4.83 11.80 8.51
C ALA A 35 6.32 12.10 8.76
N GLU A 36 6.74 11.99 10.02
CA GLU A 36 8.15 12.10 10.42
C GLU A 36 8.91 10.78 10.29
N LYS A 37 8.20 9.64 10.35
CA LYS A 37 8.79 8.30 10.33
C LYS A 37 7.93 7.30 9.55
N PRO A 38 8.50 6.16 9.14
CA PRO A 38 7.76 5.10 8.46
C PRO A 38 6.56 4.63 9.28
N TRP A 39 5.48 4.24 8.61
CA TRP A 39 4.24 3.76 9.24
C TRP A 39 4.48 2.64 10.27
N ASP A 40 5.43 1.74 9.97
CA ASP A 40 5.76 0.61 10.83
C ASP A 40 6.45 1.03 12.15
N ASP A 41 7.09 2.19 12.16
CA ASP A 41 7.79 2.74 13.33
C ASP A 41 6.89 3.67 14.17
N MET A 42 5.65 3.92 13.70
CA MET A 42 4.64 4.65 14.45
C MET A 42 4.02 3.78 15.55
N ASP A 43 3.87 4.36 16.74
CA ASP A 43 3.06 3.80 17.80
C ASP A 43 1.56 3.93 17.51
N ARG A 44 0.73 3.40 18.42
CA ARG A 44 -0.72 3.40 18.25
C ARG A 44 -1.32 4.82 18.19
N GLY A 45 -0.82 5.74 18.99
CA GLY A 45 -1.29 7.13 19.04
C GLY A 45 -0.95 7.88 17.76
N GLU A 46 0.29 7.72 17.30
CA GLU A 46 0.77 8.31 16.05
C GLU A 46 0.00 7.78 14.84
N ARG A 47 -0.23 6.46 14.77
CA ARG A 47 -1.07 5.86 13.70
C ARG A 47 -2.50 6.39 13.72
N ALA A 48 -3.09 6.55 14.91
CA ALA A 48 -4.45 7.09 15.04
C ALA A 48 -4.51 8.56 14.60
N ALA A 49 -3.53 9.38 14.97
CA ALA A 49 -3.43 10.77 14.55
C ALA A 49 -3.23 10.87 13.03
N PHE A 50 -2.32 10.08 12.46
CA PHE A 50 -2.06 10.04 11.02
C PHE A 50 -3.31 9.61 10.24
N MET A 51 -4.01 8.57 10.71
CA MET A 51 -5.27 8.12 10.11
C MET A 51 -6.33 9.23 10.13
N ALA A 52 -6.48 9.96 11.24
CA ALA A 52 -7.48 11.02 11.36
C ALA A 52 -7.13 12.27 10.53
N GLN A 53 -5.86 12.66 10.49
CA GLN A 53 -5.43 13.95 9.91
C GLN A 53 -5.07 13.84 8.44
N ILE A 54 -4.58 12.68 7.99
CA ILE A 54 -4.04 12.51 6.63
C ILE A 54 -4.91 11.53 5.84
N VAL A 55 -5.13 10.32 6.36
CA VAL A 55 -5.83 9.27 5.60
C VAL A 55 -7.32 9.56 5.45
N LEU A 56 -8.01 9.84 6.55
CA LEU A 56 -9.46 10.05 6.57
C LEU A 56 -9.93 11.16 5.61
N PRO A 57 -9.36 12.39 5.61
CA PRO A 57 -9.80 13.43 4.68
C PRO A 57 -9.53 13.03 3.23
N ARG A 58 -8.36 12.44 2.94
CA ARG A 58 -8.03 12.04 1.58
C ARG A 58 -8.93 10.91 1.07
N MET A 59 -9.19 9.90 1.90
CA MET A 59 -10.08 8.80 1.52
C MET A 59 -11.53 9.27 1.41
N ARG A 60 -11.98 10.23 2.22
CA ARG A 60 -13.29 10.87 2.03
C ARG A 60 -13.42 11.44 0.62
N GLU A 61 -12.44 12.20 0.16
CA GLU A 61 -12.44 12.76 -1.21
C GLU A 61 -12.52 11.66 -2.27
N VAL A 62 -11.69 10.61 -2.15
CA VAL A 62 -11.64 9.51 -3.12
C VAL A 62 -12.97 8.76 -3.20
N PHE A 63 -13.60 8.48 -2.05
CA PHE A 63 -14.88 7.77 -1.99
C PHE A 63 -16.05 8.64 -2.46
N GLN A 64 -16.11 9.92 -2.05
CA GLN A 64 -17.16 10.83 -2.48
C GLN A 64 -17.04 11.21 -3.96
N ALA A 65 -15.84 11.19 -4.54
CA ALA A 65 -15.66 11.35 -5.99
C ALA A 65 -16.21 10.16 -6.79
N PHE A 66 -16.21 8.97 -6.21
CA PHE A 66 -16.78 7.77 -6.85
C PHE A 66 -18.30 7.74 -6.76
N ASP A 67 -18.85 7.95 -5.56
CA ASP A 67 -20.30 7.93 -5.32
C ASP A 67 -20.65 8.86 -4.14
N PRO A 68 -20.96 10.15 -4.41
CA PRO A 68 -21.15 11.15 -3.36
C PRO A 68 -22.40 10.90 -2.53
N GLU A 69 -23.44 10.30 -3.10
CA GLU A 69 -24.68 9.98 -2.37
C GLU A 69 -24.44 8.82 -1.41
N ARG A 70 -23.78 7.75 -1.87
CA ARG A 70 -23.48 6.58 -1.03
C ARG A 70 -22.50 6.90 0.10
N PHE A 71 -21.53 7.78 -0.14
CA PHE A 71 -20.45 8.11 0.80
C PHE A 71 -20.58 9.51 1.40
N ALA A 72 -21.79 10.07 1.45
CA ALA A 72 -22.07 11.38 2.06
C ALA A 72 -21.56 11.43 3.52
N ASP A 73 -21.83 10.39 4.29
CA ASP A 73 -21.46 10.26 5.71
C ASP A 73 -20.13 9.49 5.91
N PHE A 74 -19.18 9.61 4.98
CA PHE A 74 -17.90 8.91 5.08
C PHE A 74 -17.18 9.25 6.40
N ASP A 75 -16.73 8.23 7.13
CA ASP A 75 -16.06 8.37 8.40
C ASP A 75 -15.17 7.14 8.73
N CYS A 76 -14.61 7.10 9.94
CA CYS A 76 -13.77 5.98 10.37
C CYS A 76 -14.49 4.61 10.31
N THR A 77 -15.81 4.59 10.53
CA THR A 77 -16.61 3.35 10.56
C THR A 77 -16.85 2.78 9.17
N THR A 78 -16.72 3.59 8.12
CA THR A 78 -16.83 3.15 6.72
C THR A 78 -15.82 2.04 6.41
N CYS A 79 -14.61 2.13 6.98
CA CYS A 79 -13.58 1.10 6.86
C CYS A 79 -13.54 0.18 8.07
N HIS A 80 -13.58 0.73 9.29
CA HIS A 80 -13.30 -0.03 10.52
C HIS A 80 -14.53 -0.69 11.17
N GLY A 81 -15.72 -0.48 10.61
CA GLY A 81 -16.98 -1.01 11.14
C GLY A 81 -17.58 -0.14 12.24
N LYS A 82 -18.84 -0.41 12.59
CA LYS A 82 -19.61 0.33 13.60
C LYS A 82 -19.04 0.17 15.00
N ASP A 83 -18.37 -0.96 15.26
CA ASP A 83 -17.72 -1.29 16.54
C ASP A 83 -16.24 -0.88 16.58
N ALA A 84 -15.77 -0.06 15.64
CA ALA A 84 -14.36 0.33 15.48
C ALA A 84 -13.69 0.73 16.80
N LYS A 85 -14.32 1.58 17.62
CA LYS A 85 -13.75 2.01 18.91
C LYS A 85 -13.55 0.84 19.88
N ALA A 86 -14.52 -0.06 19.98
CA ALA A 86 -14.46 -1.22 20.86
C ALA A 86 -13.37 -2.21 20.42
N ARG A 87 -13.14 -2.33 19.11
CA ARG A 87 -12.09 -3.15 18.51
C ARG A 87 -10.74 -2.45 18.34
N GLY A 88 -10.60 -1.22 18.84
CA GLY A 88 -9.37 -0.44 18.65
C GLY A 88 -9.01 -0.22 17.17
N PHE A 89 -10.02 -0.12 16.30
CA PHE A 89 -9.92 0.07 14.86
C PHE A 89 -9.23 -1.10 14.12
N ALA A 90 -9.28 -2.31 14.68
CA ALA A 90 -8.68 -3.49 14.08
C ALA A 90 -9.36 -3.89 12.75
N MET A 91 -8.53 -4.18 11.74
CA MET A 91 -8.93 -4.74 10.45
C MET A 91 -8.50 -6.22 10.35
N PRO A 92 -9.18 -7.07 9.55
CA PRO A 92 -10.31 -6.74 8.68
C PRO A 92 -11.58 -6.39 9.47
N SER A 93 -12.39 -5.48 8.91
CA SER A 93 -13.66 -5.06 9.51
C SER A 93 -14.75 -6.10 9.25
N PRO A 94 -15.53 -6.50 10.28
CA PRO A 94 -16.58 -7.50 10.11
C PRO A 94 -17.79 -6.95 9.34
N ASP A 95 -17.90 -5.63 9.24
CA ASP A 95 -19.01 -4.94 8.57
C ASP A 95 -18.75 -4.76 7.07
N LEU A 96 -17.54 -5.06 6.59
CA LEU A 96 -17.23 -5.06 5.17
C LEU A 96 -17.66 -6.38 4.51
N PRO A 97 -18.02 -6.36 3.21
CA PRO A 97 -18.40 -7.58 2.49
C PRO A 97 -17.35 -8.68 2.62
N VAL A 98 -17.81 -9.89 2.94
CA VAL A 98 -16.98 -11.09 2.95
C VAL A 98 -16.60 -11.45 1.52
N LEU A 99 -15.30 -11.56 1.30
CA LEU A 99 -14.70 -11.78 0.00
C LEU A 99 -14.41 -13.28 -0.24
N ASP A 100 -14.73 -13.76 -1.44
CA ASP A 100 -14.35 -15.10 -1.90
C ASP A 100 -13.06 -14.99 -2.74
N PRO A 101 -11.89 -15.43 -2.21
CA PRO A 101 -10.61 -15.28 -2.90
C PRO A 101 -10.55 -16.03 -4.24
N ARG A 102 -11.42 -17.01 -4.50
CA ARG A 102 -11.50 -17.77 -5.76
C ARG A 102 -12.57 -17.23 -6.73
N GLY A 103 -13.40 -16.31 -6.25
CA GLY A 103 -14.65 -15.95 -6.89
C GLY A 103 -14.88 -14.45 -7.07
N ILE A 104 -14.16 -13.58 -6.36
CA ILE A 104 -14.37 -12.12 -6.36
C ILE A 104 -14.59 -11.57 -7.77
N TYR A 105 -13.63 -11.77 -8.67
CA TYR A 105 -13.77 -11.20 -10.00
C TYR A 105 -14.89 -11.86 -10.79
N ARG A 106 -15.05 -13.18 -10.68
CA ARG A 106 -16.05 -13.92 -11.48
C ARG A 106 -17.49 -13.67 -11.03
N LYS A 107 -17.72 -13.53 -9.73
CA LYS A 107 -19.05 -13.31 -9.14
C LYS A 107 -19.46 -11.84 -9.24
N HIS A 108 -18.58 -10.90 -8.89
CA HIS A 108 -18.91 -9.47 -8.93
C HIS A 108 -18.99 -8.92 -10.36
N ARG A 109 -18.32 -9.53 -11.35
CA ARG A 109 -18.47 -9.14 -12.77
C ARG A 109 -19.88 -9.31 -13.36
N LYS A 110 -20.73 -10.12 -12.73
CA LYS A 110 -22.10 -10.38 -13.23
C LYS A 110 -23.09 -9.30 -12.80
N ASP A 111 -22.79 -8.58 -11.72
CA ASP A 111 -23.56 -7.45 -11.24
C ASP A 111 -22.77 -6.17 -11.53
N PRO A 112 -23.23 -5.29 -12.45
CA PRO A 112 -22.50 -4.09 -12.83
C PRO A 112 -22.14 -3.18 -11.65
N ALA A 113 -23.00 -3.08 -10.63
CA ALA A 113 -22.75 -2.23 -9.46
C ALA A 113 -21.67 -2.83 -8.56
N GLN A 114 -21.70 -4.16 -8.37
CA GLN A 114 -20.66 -4.87 -7.62
C GLN A 114 -19.32 -4.84 -8.35
N HIS A 115 -19.34 -4.92 -9.69
CA HIS A 115 -18.15 -4.79 -10.50
C HIS A 115 -17.54 -3.39 -10.39
N ALA A 116 -18.36 -2.34 -10.48
CA ALA A 116 -17.89 -0.95 -10.41
C ALA A 116 -17.20 -0.66 -9.07
N ILE A 117 -17.80 -1.07 -7.95
CA ILE A 117 -17.16 -0.86 -6.64
C ILE A 117 -15.92 -1.73 -6.45
N ALA A 118 -15.91 -2.98 -6.93
CA ALA A 118 -14.72 -3.82 -6.84
C ALA A 118 -13.55 -3.24 -7.65
N ASP A 119 -13.83 -2.69 -8.84
CA ASP A 119 -12.85 -2.00 -9.66
C ASP A 119 -12.35 -0.73 -8.97
N PHE A 120 -13.24 0.07 -8.38
CA PHE A 120 -12.87 1.25 -7.59
C PHE A 120 -11.98 0.90 -6.39
N MET A 121 -12.33 -0.14 -5.62
CA MET A 121 -11.52 -0.61 -4.49
C MET A 121 -10.12 -1.03 -4.93
N TRP A 122 -10.00 -1.70 -6.08
CA TRP A 122 -8.74 -2.18 -6.62
C TRP A 122 -7.88 -1.07 -7.23
N LYS A 123 -8.49 -0.17 -8.00
CA LYS A 123 -7.77 0.81 -8.84
C LYS A 123 -7.50 2.12 -8.13
N GLU A 124 -8.36 2.50 -7.17
CA GLU A 124 -8.26 3.80 -6.49
C GLU A 124 -7.93 3.61 -5.00
N VAL A 125 -8.74 2.85 -4.26
CA VAL A 125 -8.64 2.78 -2.80
C VAL A 125 -7.35 2.08 -2.35
N GLN A 126 -7.08 0.90 -2.87
CA GLN A 126 -5.91 0.12 -2.47
C GLN A 126 -4.58 0.82 -2.82
N PRO A 127 -4.38 1.36 -4.04
CA PRO A 127 -3.17 2.12 -4.37
C PRO A 127 -3.02 3.38 -3.53
N GLU A 128 -4.11 4.12 -3.30
CA GLU A 128 -4.04 5.35 -2.50
C GLU A 128 -3.70 5.05 -1.03
N MET A 129 -4.26 3.98 -0.44
CA MET A 129 -3.88 3.53 0.90
C MET A 129 -2.41 3.11 0.96
N GLY A 130 -1.92 2.38 -0.06
CA GLY A 130 -0.50 2.03 -0.14
C GLY A 130 0.40 3.26 -0.20
N ARG A 131 0.03 4.26 -1.02
CA ARG A 131 0.73 5.54 -1.14
C ARG A 131 0.73 6.33 0.16
N LEU A 132 -0.45 6.52 0.75
CA LEU A 132 -0.64 7.29 1.98
C LEU A 132 0.07 6.68 3.18
N LEU A 133 0.22 5.35 3.23
CA LEU A 133 0.91 4.67 4.32
C LEU A 133 2.38 4.36 4.01
N GLY A 134 2.84 4.66 2.79
CA GLY A 134 4.22 4.35 2.38
C GLY A 134 4.53 2.85 2.37
N VAL A 135 3.53 2.00 2.10
CA VAL A 135 3.68 0.53 2.11
C VAL A 135 3.33 -0.07 0.74
N THR A 136 3.72 -1.32 0.53
CA THR A 136 3.37 -2.05 -0.70
C THR A 136 1.87 -2.33 -0.76
N TYR A 137 1.32 -2.31 -1.97
CA TYR A 137 -0.08 -2.66 -2.23
C TYR A 137 -0.19 -3.63 -3.40
N GLY A 138 -1.37 -4.23 -3.60
CA GLY A 138 -1.59 -5.23 -4.64
C GLY A 138 -1.61 -6.66 -4.10
N PRO A 139 -1.66 -7.68 -4.98
CA PRO A 139 -1.55 -9.08 -4.57
C PRO A 139 -0.33 -9.30 -3.66
N LYS A 140 -0.57 -9.78 -2.43
CA LYS A 140 0.47 -10.02 -1.42
C LYS A 140 1.21 -8.75 -0.94
N GLY A 141 0.69 -7.56 -1.25
CA GLY A 141 1.15 -6.31 -0.65
C GLY A 141 0.74 -6.21 0.82
N ARG A 142 1.30 -5.22 1.53
CA ARG A 142 0.86 -4.88 2.89
C ARG A 142 -0.56 -4.33 2.93
N ILE A 143 -1.00 -3.68 1.85
CA ILE A 143 -2.40 -3.35 1.57
C ILE A 143 -2.88 -4.21 0.40
N ASP A 144 -3.72 -5.17 0.73
CA ASP A 144 -4.45 -5.97 -0.24
C ASP A 144 -5.95 -6.06 0.14
N CYS A 145 -6.74 -6.79 -0.64
CA CYS A 145 -8.17 -6.95 -0.33
C CYS A 145 -8.41 -7.60 1.04
N ALA A 146 -7.51 -8.49 1.48
CA ALA A 146 -7.58 -9.21 2.77
C ALA A 146 -7.19 -8.41 3.98
N THR A 147 -6.45 -7.33 3.76
CA THR A 147 -6.10 -6.40 4.81
C THR A 147 -7.35 -5.70 5.34
N CYS A 148 -8.31 -5.39 4.45
CA CYS A 148 -9.52 -4.66 4.82
C CYS A 148 -10.73 -5.58 5.01
N HIS A 149 -10.95 -6.50 4.08
CA HIS A 149 -12.16 -7.30 4.07
C HIS A 149 -11.96 -8.67 4.72
N PRO A 150 -13.00 -9.19 5.40
CA PRO A 150 -13.02 -10.57 5.83
C PRO A 150 -13.06 -11.48 4.60
N HIS A 151 -12.44 -12.66 4.71
CA HIS A 151 -12.50 -13.68 3.68
C HIS A 151 -13.30 -14.88 4.18
N ASP A 152 -14.08 -15.46 3.29
CA ASP A 152 -14.62 -16.80 3.55
C ASP A 152 -13.43 -17.75 3.66
N PRO A 153 -13.27 -18.51 4.77
CA PRO A 153 -12.29 -19.60 4.77
C PRO A 153 -12.54 -20.44 3.53
N ALA A 154 -11.49 -20.72 2.76
CA ALA A 154 -11.62 -21.65 1.65
C ALA A 154 -12.31 -22.92 2.20
N PRO A 155 -13.42 -23.39 1.59
CA PRO A 155 -14.10 -24.58 2.06
C PRO A 155 -13.07 -25.70 2.14
N ARG A 156 -13.00 -26.32 3.33
CA ARG A 156 -12.22 -27.53 3.59
C ARG A 156 -12.66 -28.63 2.64
#